data_AF-A0A350WVV6-F1
#
_entry.id   AF-A0A350WVV6-F1
#
_cell.length_a   1.000
_cell.length_b   1.000
_cell.length_c   1.000
_cell.angle_alpha   90.00
_cell.angle_beta   90.00
_cell.angle_gamma   90.00
#
_symmetry.space_group_name_H-M   'P 1'
#
loop_
_entity.id
_entity.type
_entity.pdbx_description
1 polymer ?
#
loop_
_entity_poly.entity_id
_entity_poly.type
_entity_poly.pdbx_seq_one_letter_code
_entity_poly.pdbx_strand_id
1 'polypeptide(L)' 'MARKLNHKTRKALAPKTRFGKNVSFSQRHTARKFKPNLQTVTLWIDGKPIRVTLSARQIRSLGKEEQPKELMVELRKLAK' A
#
# COMPACT_ATOMS: atom_id res chain seq x y z
N MET A 1 -20.61 -11.14 3.61
CA MET A 1 -20.22 -10.02 2.71
C MET A 1 -19.05 -9.25 3.33
N ALA A 2 -18.08 -8.79 2.53
CA ALA A 2 -16.95 -8.03 3.04
C ALA A 2 -17.38 -6.64 3.54
N ARG A 3 -16.95 -6.28 4.75
CA ARG A 3 -17.15 -4.93 5.31
C ARG A 3 -16.52 -3.91 4.36
N LYS A 4 -17.33 -3.06 3.74
CA LYS A 4 -16.84 -2.00 2.85
C LYS A 4 -16.14 -0.92 3.69
N LEU A 5 -14.80 -0.96 3.72
CA LEU A 5 -13.99 0.13 4.25
C LEU A 5 -14.22 1.42 3.42
N ASN A 6 -14.20 2.57 4.12
CA ASN A 6 -14.29 3.88 3.49
C ASN A 6 -13.01 4.20 2.67
N HIS A 7 -13.05 5.23 1.80
CA HIS A 7 -11.92 5.54 0.91
C HIS A 7 -10.62 5.84 1.67
N LYS A 8 -10.71 6.58 2.78
CA LYS A 8 -9.56 7.02 3.58
C LYS A 8 -8.92 5.85 4.31
N THR A 9 -9.71 4.98 4.94
CA THR A 9 -9.23 3.79 5.66
C THR A 9 -8.65 2.76 4.71
N ARG A 10 -9.22 2.60 3.51
CA ARG A 10 -8.67 1.70 2.48
C ARG A 10 -7.27 2.09 2.03
N LYS A 11 -6.98 3.40 1.98
CA LYS A 11 -5.68 3.96 1.57
C LYS A 11 -4.71 4.22 2.71
N ALA A 12 -5.09 3.96 3.97
CA ALA A 12 -4.24 4.25 5.12
C ALA A 12 -2.86 3.57 5.04
N LEU A 13 -2.83 2.33 4.53
CA LEU A 13 -1.62 1.53 4.34
C LEU A 13 -0.86 1.85 3.03
N ALA A 14 -1.40 2.69 2.16
CA ALA A 14 -0.80 2.96 0.87
C ALA A 14 0.46 3.83 1.05
N PRO A 15 1.63 3.42 0.51
CA PRO A 15 2.83 4.24 0.61
C PRO A 15 2.64 5.60 -0.07
N LYS A 16 3.30 6.62 0.49
CA LYS A 16 3.23 7.99 -0.02
C LYS A 16 3.94 8.11 -1.37
N THR A 17 3.42 9.01 -2.20
CA THR A 17 4.08 9.40 -3.46
C THR A 17 5.37 10.15 -3.16
N ARG A 18 6.45 9.83 -3.87
CA ARG A 18 7.72 10.57 -3.75
C ARG A 18 7.84 11.59 -4.88
N PHE A 19 8.56 12.68 -4.61
CA PHE A 19 8.81 13.75 -5.58
C PHE A 19 10.31 13.87 -5.81
N GLY A 20 10.70 14.21 -7.03
CA GLY A 20 12.09 14.47 -7.38
C GLY A 20 12.20 15.22 -8.70
N LYS A 21 13.38 15.16 -9.33
CA LYS A 21 13.64 15.79 -10.61
C LYS A 21 14.01 14.75 -11.66
N ASN A 22 13.56 14.94 -12.90
CA ASN A 22 14.15 14.30 -14.06
C ASN A 22 15.33 15.16 -14.53
N VAL A 23 16.46 14.54 -14.82
CA VAL A 23 17.72 15.20 -15.21
C VAL A 23 18.06 14.78 -16.62
N SER A 24 18.11 15.73 -17.56
CA SER A 24 18.56 15.46 -18.94
C SER A 24 20.09 15.39 -19.03
N PHE A 25 20.60 14.96 -20.18
CA PHE A 25 22.02 15.01 -20.52
C PHE A 25 22.65 16.39 -20.30
N SER A 26 21.91 17.46 -20.64
CA SER A 26 22.28 18.86 -20.39
C SER A 26 22.05 19.35 -18.95
N GLN A 27 21.83 18.44 -17.99
CA GLN A 27 21.55 18.73 -16.58
C GLN A 27 20.30 19.58 -16.33
N ARG A 28 19.33 19.61 -17.25
CA ARG A 28 18.08 20.34 -17.05
C ARG A 28 17.18 19.58 -16.08
N HIS A 29 16.84 20.22 -14.95
CA HIS A 29 15.98 19.65 -13.92
C HIS A 29 14.49 19.97 -14.14
N THR A 30 13.67 18.94 -14.32
CA THR A 30 12.20 19.07 -14.42
C THR A 30 11.51 18.29 -13.31
N ALA A 31 10.39 18.79 -12.76
CA ALA A 31 9.72 18.13 -11.65
C ALA A 31 9.10 16.78 -12.07
N ARG A 32 9.35 15.72 -11.30
CA ARG A 32 8.81 14.37 -11.53
C ARG A 32 8.16 13.80 -10.28
N LYS A 33 7.04 13.12 -10.49
CA LYS A 33 6.27 12.41 -9.47
C LYS A 33 6.50 10.90 -9.59
N PHE A 34 6.92 10.26 -8.50
CA PHE A 34 7.12 8.81 -8.41
C PHE A 34 5.97 8.18 -7.64
N LYS A 35 5.05 7.56 -8.37
CA LYS A 35 3.88 6.89 -7.80
C LYS A 35 4.22 5.42 -7.48
N PRO A 36 3.81 4.90 -6.30
CA PRO A 36 3.89 3.48 -6.05
C PRO A 36 2.85 2.71 -6.89
N ASN A 37 3.14 1.44 -7.20
CA ASN A 37 2.18 0.55 -7.84
C ASN A 37 1.13 0.10 -6.81
N LEU A 38 0.01 0.82 -6.73
CA LEU A 38 -1.09 0.57 -5.80
C LEU A 38 -2.12 -0.38 -6.42
N GLN A 39 -2.51 -1.39 -5.68
CA GLN A 39 -3.48 -2.40 -6.06
C GLN A 39 -4.56 -2.52 -4.98
N THR A 40 -5.79 -2.80 -5.39
CA THR A 40 -6.89 -3.05 -4.45
C THR A 40 -7.02 -4.55 -4.26
N VAL A 41 -6.83 -5.03 -3.04
CA VAL A 41 -6.81 -6.47 -2.71
C VAL A 41 -7.76 -6.74 -1.56
N THR A 42 -8.39 -7.91 -1.58
CA THR A 42 -9.20 -8.42 -0.47
C THR A 42 -8.37 -9.43 0.32
N LEU A 43 -8.12 -9.15 1.59
CA LEU A 43 -7.37 -10.01 2.50
C LEU A 43 -8.32 -10.64 3.53
N TRP A 44 -8.07 -11.88 3.90
CA TRP A 44 -8.76 -12.56 4.99
C TRP A 44 -7.91 -12.44 6.25
N ILE A 45 -8.38 -11.65 7.22
CA ILE A 45 -7.67 -11.42 8.49
C ILE A 45 -8.65 -11.79 9.59
N ASP A 46 -8.26 -12.70 10.47
CA ASP A 46 -9.05 -13.16 11.62
C ASP A 46 -10.50 -13.55 11.24
N GLY A 47 -10.65 -14.26 10.11
CA GLY A 47 -11.95 -14.74 9.59
C GLY A 47 -12.81 -13.69 8.88
N LYS A 48 -12.36 -12.42 8.80
CA LYS A 48 -13.10 -11.33 8.14
C LYS A 48 -12.44 -10.94 6.81
N PRO A 49 -13.20 -10.85 5.70
CA PRO A 49 -12.68 -10.34 4.45
C PRO A 49 -12.65 -8.81 4.45
N ILE A 50 -11.46 -8.24 4.22
CA ILE A 50 -11.20 -6.81 4.26
C ILE A 50 -10.59 -6.36 2.94
N ARG A 51 -11.17 -5.33 2.35
CA ARG A 51 -10.66 -4.75 1.10
C ARG A 51 -9.77 -3.56 1.39
N VAL A 52 -8.47 -3.66 1.06
CA VAL A 52 -7.44 -2.64 1.29
C VAL A 52 -6.74 -2.22 0.00
N THR A 53 -6.09 -1.05 0.00
CA THR A 53 -5.21 -0.61 -1.09
C THR A 53 -3.77 -0.74 -0.62
N LEU A 54 -3.02 -1.64 -1.25
CA LEU A 54 -1.64 -1.96 -0.90
C LEU A 54 -0.74 -1.75 -2.12
N SER A 55 0.55 -1.54 -1.88
CA SER A 55 1.55 -1.58 -2.95
C SER A 55 1.93 -3.01 -3.33
N ALA A 56 2.41 -3.22 -4.56
CA ALA A 56 2.93 -4.51 -4.99
C ALA A 56 4.05 -5.05 -4.07
N ARG A 57 4.88 -4.18 -3.49
CA ARG A 57 5.91 -4.56 -2.51
C ARG A 57 5.31 -5.12 -1.23
N GLN A 58 4.26 -4.48 -0.71
CA GLN A 58 3.57 -4.95 0.49
C GLN A 58 2.88 -6.30 0.23
N ILE A 59 2.24 -6.47 -0.93
CA ILE A 59 1.64 -7.76 -1.34
C ILE A 59 2.71 -8.86 -1.38
N ARG A 60 3.87 -8.58 -1.97
CA ARG A 60 4.99 -9.54 -1.97
C ARG A 60 5.44 -9.87 -0.55
N SER A 61 5.51 -8.89 0.35
CA SER A 61 5.89 -9.12 1.75
C SER A 61 4.86 -9.96 2.52
N LEU A 62 3.58 -9.90 2.16
CA LEU A 62 2.53 -10.73 2.76
C LEU A 62 2.67 -12.21 2.39
N GLY A 63 3.19 -12.50 1.19
CA GLY A 63 3.42 -13.86 0.72
C GLY A 63 4.74 -14.49 1.19
N LYS A 64 5.51 -13.80 2.06
CA LYS A 64 6.72 -14.36 2.68
C LYS A 64 6.37 -15.12 3.95
N GLU A 65 7.17 -16.12 4.29
CA GLU A 65 7.05 -16.90 5.54
C GLU A 65 7.20 -16.01 6.78
N GLU A 66 8.22 -15.16 6.79
CA GLU A 66 8.36 -14.14 7.81
C GLU A 66 7.58 -12.88 7.41
N GLN A 67 6.37 -12.78 7.94
CA GLN A 67 5.54 -11.60 7.72
C GLN A 67 6.05 -10.41 8.53
N PRO A 68 6.13 -9.21 7.93
CA PRO A 68 6.45 -8.01 8.68
C PRO A 68 5.38 -7.74 9.74
N LYS A 69 5.76 -7.85 11.01
CA LYS A 69 4.87 -7.75 12.18
C LYS A 69 4.09 -6.43 12.20
N GLU A 70 4.73 -5.33 11.80
CA GLU A 70 4.14 -3.99 11.74
C GLU A 70 2.92 -3.92 10.80
N LEU A 71 3.07 -4.47 9.59
CA LEU A 71 1.99 -4.49 8.59
C LEU A 71 0.79 -5.32 9.07
N MET A 72 1.05 -6.45 9.74
CA MET A 72 0.00 -7.29 10.32
C MET A 72 -0.75 -6.60 11.46
N VAL A 73 -0.04 -5.89 12.33
CA VAL A 73 -0.66 -5.12 13.42
C VAL A 73 -1.58 -4.04 12.87
N GLU A 74 -1.15 -3.31 11.84
CA GLU A 74 -1.98 -2.29 11.19
C GLU A 74 -3.21 -2.86 10.49
N LEU A 75 -3.04 -4.00 9.79
CA LEU A 75 -4.14 -4.71 9.15
C LEU A 75 -5.19 -5.19 10.18
N ARG A 76 -4.75 -5.72 11.32
CA ARG A 76 -5.64 -6.11 12.44
C ARG A 76 -6.35 -4.90 13.07
N LYS A 77 -5.67 -3.75 13.20
CA LYS A 77 -6.31 -2.50 13.66
C LYS A 77 -7.45 -2.06 12.76
N LEU A 78 -7.32 -2.25 11.44
CA LEU A 78 -8.38 -1.93 10.47
C LEU A 78 -9.52 -2.96 10.44
N ALA A 79 -9.26 -4.18 10.91
CA ALA A 79 -10.22 -5.28 11.02
C ALA A 79 -11.20 -5.15 12.20
N LYS A 80 -10.81 -4.42 13.24
CA LYS A 80 -11.67 -4.06 14.37
C LYS A 80 -12.77 -3.10 13.90
#